data_AF-A0A1D9LJE8-F1
#
_entry.id   AF-A0A1D9LJE8-F1
#
_cell.length_a   1.000
_cell.length_b   1.000
_cell.length_c   1.000
_cell.angle_alpha   90.00
_cell.angle_beta   90.00
_cell.angle_gamma   90.00
#
_symmetry.space_group_name_H-M   'P 1'
#
loop_
_entity.id
_entity.type
_entity.pdbx_description
1 polymer ?
#
loop_
_entity_poly.entity_id
_entity_poly.type
_entity_poly.pdbx_seq_one_letter_code
_entity_poly.pdbx_strand_id
1 'polypeptide(L)'
;MMRWPLLLLLLPLAAGAADLKQRQCFPAQELRVCLWQDARLAARQDGGFGGGSEGDGWKPALAQSELRIYDSQGGQLSRLRVGRVSKLERTRLSDGGKPVFLLQEDHSAGFGSYSGVEARPFTVGARGIRFAQPEGRDPAQPFAMANALKSGWKEAPNGFLLASCAPDFPAKGEWDGETFRVSYRRLKLQDGQWRLTERSERGFWENEGAFPAERLFPK
;
A
#
# COMPACT_ATOMS: atom_id res chain seq x y z
N MET A 1 29.58 51.45 31.24
CA MET A 1 28.82 50.62 30.28
C MET A 1 29.07 49.15 30.61
N MET A 2 28.22 48.54 31.44
CA MET A 2 28.30 47.10 31.80
C MET A 2 27.31 46.32 30.93
N ARG A 3 27.82 45.38 30.13
CA ARG A 3 27.01 44.45 29.35
C ARG A 3 26.87 43.15 30.13
N TRP A 4 25.63 42.83 30.52
CA TRP A 4 25.23 41.51 30.99
C TRP A 4 24.95 40.60 29.79
N PRO A 5 25.37 39.32 29.78
CA PRO A 5 24.85 38.37 28.81
C PRO A 5 23.59 37.70 29.40
N LEU A 6 22.47 37.78 28.68
CA LEU A 6 21.32 36.91 28.90
C LEU A 6 21.73 35.47 28.52
N LEU A 7 21.75 34.56 29.49
CA LEU A 7 21.69 33.13 29.21
C LEU A 7 20.25 32.78 28.79
N LEU A 8 20.06 32.54 27.49
CA LEU A 8 18.88 31.87 26.96
C LEU A 8 19.01 30.36 27.23
N LEU A 9 18.35 29.90 28.28
CA LEU A 9 18.09 28.49 28.54
C LEU A 9 17.13 27.95 27.47
N LEU A 10 17.68 27.28 26.46
CA LEU A 10 16.93 26.43 25.53
C LEU A 10 16.43 25.20 26.29
N LEU A 11 15.18 25.22 26.73
CA LEU A 11 14.46 24.03 27.17
C LEU A 11 14.31 23.09 25.97
N PRO A 12 14.71 21.80 26.07
CA PRO A 12 14.39 20.83 25.04
C PRO A 12 12.88 20.58 25.08
N LEU A 13 12.19 20.96 24.00
CA LEU A 13 10.87 20.42 23.68
C LEU A 13 11.03 18.90 23.53
N ALA A 14 10.76 18.16 24.60
CA ALA A 14 10.56 16.73 24.55
C ALA A 14 9.29 16.47 23.73
N ALA A 15 9.42 16.42 22.41
CA ALA A 15 8.42 15.83 21.55
C ALA A 15 8.24 14.39 22.03
N GLY A 16 7.12 14.11 22.70
CA GLY A 16 6.82 12.80 23.25
C GLY A 16 7.00 11.73 22.16
N ALA A 17 7.98 10.85 22.35
CA ALA A 17 8.18 9.72 21.46
C ALA A 17 6.89 8.90 21.49
N ALA A 18 6.21 8.81 20.34
CA ALA A 18 5.05 7.94 20.21
C ALA A 18 5.46 6.52 20.61
N ASP A 19 4.76 5.94 21.59
CA ASP A 19 4.99 4.57 22.05
C ASP A 19 4.45 3.62 20.97
N LEU A 20 5.29 3.30 19.99
CA LEU A 20 4.96 2.38 18.91
C LEU A 20 5.03 0.94 19.44
N LYS A 21 3.96 0.18 19.25
CA LYS A 21 3.91 -1.26 19.53
C LYS A 21 3.88 -2.07 18.24
N GLN A 22 4.55 -3.23 18.28
CA GLN A 22 4.47 -4.21 17.20
C GLN A 22 3.03 -4.75 17.09
N ARG A 23 2.44 -4.63 15.91
CA ARG A 23 1.07 -5.09 15.62
C ARG A 23 1.05 -6.38 14.81
N GLN A 24 1.88 -6.45 13.78
CA GLN A 24 2.00 -7.63 12.93
C GLN A 24 3.48 -7.88 12.72
N CYS A 25 3.89 -9.15 12.71
CA CYS A 25 5.24 -9.48 12.30
C CYS A 25 5.28 -10.85 11.61
N PHE A 26 6.01 -10.92 10.51
CA PHE A 26 6.13 -12.11 9.70
C PHE A 26 7.60 -12.50 9.50
N PRO A 27 7.93 -13.81 9.51
CA PRO A 27 9.24 -14.27 9.12
C PRO A 27 9.45 -14.13 7.60
N ALA A 28 10.67 -13.80 7.21
CA ALA A 28 11.11 -13.67 5.83
C ALA A 28 12.55 -14.19 5.69
N GLN A 29 12.70 -15.51 5.58
CA GLN A 29 14.01 -16.19 5.67
C GLN A 29 14.68 -15.85 7.01
N GLU A 30 15.93 -15.37 7.00
CA GLU A 30 16.67 -14.92 8.19
C GLU A 30 16.24 -13.54 8.71
N LEU A 31 15.20 -12.94 8.12
CA LEU A 31 14.70 -11.62 8.47
C LEU A 31 13.31 -11.69 9.10
N ARG A 32 12.92 -10.59 9.77
CA ARG A 32 11.55 -10.36 10.24
C ARG A 32 11.03 -9.04 9.70
N VAL A 33 9.79 -9.05 9.21
CA VAL A 33 9.09 -7.88 8.69
C VAL A 33 7.96 -7.54 9.66
N CYS A 34 8.08 -6.43 10.38
CA CYS A 34 7.11 -6.06 11.40
C CYS A 34 6.45 -4.70 11.10
N LEU A 35 5.13 -4.64 11.22
CA LEU A 35 4.36 -3.41 11.27
C LEU A 35 4.21 -2.95 12.72
N TRP A 36 4.60 -1.71 12.98
CA TRP A 36 4.53 -1.03 14.27
C TRP A 36 3.54 0.12 14.18
N GLN A 37 2.72 0.31 15.22
CA GLN A 37 1.73 1.39 15.26
C GLN A 37 1.60 1.98 16.68
N ASP A 38 1.15 3.23 16.79
CA ASP A 38 0.96 3.89 18.09
C ASP A 38 0.02 3.10 19.00
N ALA A 39 0.55 2.64 20.12
CA ALA A 39 -0.11 1.78 21.08
C ALA A 39 -1.38 2.38 21.68
N ARG A 40 -1.44 3.71 21.80
CA ARG A 40 -2.56 4.44 22.41
C ARG A 40 -3.83 4.34 21.57
N LEU A 41 -3.67 4.01 20.29
CA LEU A 41 -4.73 4.04 19.28
C LEU A 41 -5.05 2.64 18.72
N ALA A 42 -4.18 1.65 18.96
CA ALA A 42 -4.29 0.31 18.40
C ALA A 42 -5.35 -0.61 19.05
N ALA A 43 -5.82 -0.30 20.27
CA ALA A 43 -6.63 -1.20 21.09
C ALA A 43 -8.11 -1.40 20.65
N ARG A 44 -8.53 -0.86 19.50
CA ARG A 44 -9.92 -0.97 18.98
C ARG A 44 -10.07 -1.77 17.67
N GLN A 45 -9.06 -2.58 17.29
CA GLN A 45 -8.81 -3.01 15.89
C GLN A 45 -8.98 -4.53 15.61
N ASP A 46 -10.14 -5.14 15.88
CA ASP A 46 -10.38 -6.56 15.49
C ASP A 46 -11.35 -6.73 14.30
N GLY A 47 -11.72 -5.65 13.60
CA GLY A 47 -12.58 -5.69 12.41
C GLY A 47 -11.80 -5.63 11.09
N GLY A 48 -12.15 -6.52 10.14
CA GLY A 48 -11.48 -6.66 8.84
C GLY A 48 -11.57 -5.44 7.90
N PHE A 49 -10.61 -5.36 6.97
CA PHE A 49 -10.58 -4.37 5.89
C PHE A 49 -11.55 -4.76 4.77
N GLY A 50 -12.44 -3.84 4.38
CA GLY A 50 -13.25 -3.95 3.16
C GLY A 50 -14.66 -4.50 3.40
N GLY A 51 -15.65 -3.61 3.34
CA GLY A 51 -17.06 -3.97 3.33
C GLY A 51 -17.92 -2.71 3.30
N GLY A 52 -18.45 -2.38 2.13
CA GLY A 52 -19.50 -1.36 2.00
C GLY A 52 -20.74 -1.84 2.74
N SER A 53 -21.02 -1.24 3.89
CA SER A 53 -22.36 -1.20 4.47
C SER A 53 -22.45 0.07 5.29
N GLU A 54 -23.39 0.93 4.95
CA GLU A 54 -23.83 2.01 5.82
C GLU A 54 -24.37 1.38 7.12
N GLY A 55 -23.53 1.37 8.15
CA GLY A 55 -23.84 0.80 9.46
C GLY A 55 -22.58 0.86 10.32
N ASP A 56 -22.56 1.81 11.26
CA ASP A 56 -21.47 2.08 12.21
C ASP A 56 -20.06 2.06 11.61
N GLY A 57 -19.77 3.16 10.91
CA GLY A 57 -18.52 3.42 10.21
C GLY A 57 -17.28 3.05 11.01
N TRP A 58 -16.62 1.99 10.56
CA TRP A 58 -15.25 1.67 10.87
C TRP A 58 -14.38 2.92 10.66
N LYS A 59 -13.89 3.50 11.76
CA LYS A 59 -12.91 4.59 11.76
C LYS A 59 -11.62 4.02 12.37
N PRO A 60 -10.72 3.44 11.57
CA PRO A 60 -9.45 2.98 12.09
C PRO A 60 -8.75 4.17 12.75
N ALA A 61 -8.26 3.97 13.97
CA ALA A 61 -7.61 5.04 14.67
C ALA A 61 -6.39 5.48 13.87
N LEU A 62 -6.36 6.76 13.49
CA LEU A 62 -5.30 7.34 12.69
C LEU A 62 -4.00 7.35 13.50
N ALA A 63 -3.20 6.28 13.41
CA ALA A 63 -2.02 6.08 14.24
C ALA A 63 -0.76 6.23 13.40
N GLN A 64 0.26 6.89 13.94
CA GLN A 64 1.58 6.82 13.30
C GLN A 64 1.99 5.35 13.20
N SER A 65 2.45 4.96 12.01
CA SER A 65 2.73 3.58 11.67
C SER A 65 4.07 3.46 10.95
N GLU A 66 4.77 2.36 11.18
CA GLU A 66 6.08 2.10 10.61
C GLU A 66 6.24 0.64 10.22
N LEU A 67 6.85 0.41 9.07
CA LEU A 67 7.32 -0.89 8.64
C LEU A 67 8.81 -1.00 9.00
N ARG A 68 9.16 -2.01 9.79
CA ARG A 68 10.53 -2.24 10.28
C ARG A 68 11.01 -3.63 9.90
N ILE A 69 12.26 -3.71 9.45
CA ILE A 69 12.94 -4.95 9.08
C ILE A 69 14.02 -5.24 10.09
N TYR A 70 14.05 -6.48 10.60
CA TYR A 70 15.04 -6.95 11.54
C TYR A 70 15.80 -8.14 10.98
N ASP A 71 17.08 -8.26 11.33
CA ASP A 71 17.84 -9.50 11.16
C ASP A 71 17.51 -10.54 12.25
N SER A 72 18.15 -11.71 12.16
CA SER A 72 18.00 -12.82 13.09
C SER A 72 18.56 -12.54 14.49
N GLN A 73 19.45 -11.56 14.63
CA GLN A 73 20.02 -11.11 15.91
C GLN A 73 19.18 -10.00 16.56
N GLY A 74 18.15 -9.49 15.88
CA GLY A 74 17.32 -8.39 16.34
C GLY A 74 17.83 -7.00 15.96
N GLY A 75 18.91 -6.91 15.16
CA GLY A 75 19.36 -5.66 14.57
C GLY A 75 18.34 -5.12 13.57
N GLN A 76 17.99 -3.83 13.67
CA GLN A 76 17.06 -3.19 12.75
C GLN A 76 17.79 -2.76 11.46
N LEU A 77 17.50 -3.43 10.35
CA LEU A 77 18.10 -3.17 9.05
C LEU A 77 17.45 -2.00 8.29
N SER A 78 16.13 -1.82 8.47
CA SER A 78 15.37 -0.81 7.72
C SER A 78 14.15 -0.34 8.52
N ARG A 79 13.78 0.92 8.30
CA ARG A 79 12.60 1.58 8.87
C ARG A 79 11.96 2.48 7.81
N LEU A 80 10.67 2.27 7.57
CA LEU A 80 9.87 3.07 6.65
C LEU A 80 8.64 3.60 7.40
N ARG A 81 8.41 4.92 7.35
CA ARG A 81 7.13 5.48 7.80
C ARG A 81 6.06 5.14 6.78
N VAL A 82 4.92 4.68 7.25
CA VAL A 82 3.78 4.27 6.42
C VAL A 82 2.52 5.01 6.83
N GLY A 83 1.47 4.89 6.02
CA GLY A 83 0.18 5.54 6.21
C GLY A 83 -0.43 5.23 7.57
N ARG A 84 -1.28 6.14 8.04
CA ARG A 84 -1.83 6.09 9.40
C ARG A 84 -2.80 4.94 9.63
N VAL A 85 -3.31 4.38 8.54
CA VAL A 85 -4.11 3.17 8.49
C VAL A 85 -3.37 2.22 7.56
N SER A 86 -2.60 1.32 8.14
CA SER A 86 -1.75 0.38 7.41
C SER A 86 -2.01 -1.06 7.84
N LYS A 87 -1.86 -1.99 6.91
CA LYS A 87 -1.88 -3.44 7.13
C LYS A 87 -0.71 -4.08 6.38
N LEU A 88 -0.10 -5.08 7.01
CA LEU A 88 0.91 -5.91 6.38
C LEU A 88 0.31 -7.29 6.08
N GLU A 89 0.46 -7.75 4.85
CA GLU A 89 -0.07 -9.05 4.43
C GLU A 89 1.00 -9.86 3.74
N ARG A 90 1.07 -11.17 4.03
CA ARG A 90 1.93 -12.10 3.33
C ARG A 90 1.15 -12.76 2.19
N THR A 91 1.68 -12.70 0.98
CA THR A 91 1.06 -13.33 -0.19
C THR A 91 1.52 -14.78 -0.35
N ARG A 92 0.94 -15.49 -1.32
CA ARG A 92 1.37 -16.83 -1.75
C ARG A 92 2.53 -16.75 -2.74
N LEU A 93 2.84 -15.56 -3.26
CA LEU A 93 3.94 -15.33 -4.19
C LEU A 93 5.30 -15.37 -3.49
N SER A 94 6.31 -15.80 -4.24
CA SER A 94 7.71 -15.76 -3.79
C SER A 94 8.65 -15.40 -4.93
N ASP A 95 9.79 -14.79 -4.58
CA ASP A 95 10.86 -14.38 -5.48
C ASP A 95 12.15 -15.13 -5.13
N GLY A 96 12.49 -16.19 -5.87
CA GLY A 96 13.65 -17.02 -5.53
C GLY A 96 13.62 -17.53 -4.08
N GLY A 97 12.43 -17.94 -3.60
CA GLY A 97 12.19 -18.37 -2.23
C GLY A 97 12.01 -17.25 -1.20
N LYS A 98 12.07 -15.97 -1.60
CA LYS A 98 11.77 -14.83 -0.72
C LYS A 98 10.27 -14.55 -0.75
N PRO A 99 9.57 -14.47 0.40
CA PRO A 99 8.14 -14.13 0.40
C PRO A 99 7.90 -12.74 -0.18
N VAL A 100 6.83 -12.60 -0.96
CA VAL A 100 6.28 -11.29 -1.35
C VAL A 100 5.24 -10.86 -0.31
N PHE A 101 5.37 -9.63 0.16
CA PHE A 101 4.44 -8.99 1.08
C PHE A 101 3.65 -7.89 0.38
N LEU A 102 2.50 -7.55 0.93
CA LEU A 102 1.73 -6.36 0.58
C LEU A 102 1.72 -5.41 1.77
N LEU A 103 2.12 -4.16 1.52
CA LEU A 103 1.80 -3.04 2.39
C LEU A 103 0.51 -2.42 1.87
N GLN A 104 -0.56 -2.52 2.65
CA GLN A 104 -1.84 -1.91 2.33
C GLN A 104 -2.04 -0.66 3.17
N GLU A 105 -2.39 0.46 2.53
CA GLU A 105 -2.68 1.73 3.18
C GLU A 105 -4.05 2.22 2.76
N ASP A 106 -4.85 2.59 3.75
CA ASP A 106 -6.16 3.20 3.50
C ASP A 106 -6.06 4.71 3.58
N HIS A 107 -6.35 5.37 2.46
CA HIS A 107 -6.33 6.81 2.29
C HIS A 107 -7.73 7.43 2.36
N SER A 108 -8.79 6.63 2.51
CA SER A 108 -10.17 7.13 2.64
C SER A 108 -10.39 7.96 3.91
N ALA A 109 -9.56 7.71 4.94
CA ALA A 109 -9.66 8.41 6.21
C ALA A 109 -9.25 9.89 6.07
N GLY A 110 -10.25 10.77 5.95
CA GLY A 110 -10.09 12.22 5.87
C GLY A 110 -10.30 12.84 4.48
N PHE A 111 -10.34 12.02 3.41
CA PHE A 111 -10.46 12.49 2.01
C PHE A 111 -11.65 11.90 1.24
N GLY A 112 -12.54 11.15 1.91
CA GLY A 112 -13.73 10.56 1.30
C GLY A 112 -13.44 9.28 0.52
N SER A 113 -14.52 8.65 0.03
CA SER A 113 -14.51 7.34 -0.64
C SER A 113 -13.64 7.26 -1.91
N TYR A 114 -13.23 8.41 -2.46
CA TYR A 114 -12.38 8.49 -3.66
C TYR A 114 -10.94 8.03 -3.46
N SER A 115 -10.43 8.03 -2.22
CA SER A 115 -9.01 7.74 -1.96
C SER A 115 -8.72 6.27 -1.60
N GLY A 116 -9.75 5.46 -1.31
CA GLY A 116 -9.72 4.00 -1.06
C GLY A 116 -8.45 3.37 -0.46
N VAL A 117 -8.21 2.10 -0.77
CA VAL A 117 -7.05 1.34 -0.27
C VAL A 117 -6.04 1.16 -1.40
N GLU A 118 -4.76 1.42 -1.12
CA GLU A 118 -3.66 1.09 -2.01
C GLU A 118 -2.86 -0.09 -1.46
N ALA A 119 -2.49 -1.03 -2.32
CA ALA A 119 -1.64 -2.16 -1.99
C ALA A 119 -0.31 -2.10 -2.76
N ARG A 120 0.80 -2.11 -2.04
CA ARG A 120 2.16 -2.03 -2.60
C ARG A 120 2.90 -3.36 -2.37
N PRO A 121 3.14 -4.17 -3.41
CA PRO A 121 3.91 -5.40 -3.27
C PRO A 121 5.38 -5.11 -3.01
N PHE A 122 6.02 -5.90 -2.15
CA PHE A 122 7.44 -5.77 -1.86
C PHE A 122 8.09 -7.09 -1.44
N THR A 123 9.41 -7.14 -1.59
CA THR A 123 10.28 -8.18 -1.02
C THR A 123 11.24 -7.55 -0.03
N VAL A 124 11.83 -8.36 0.83
CA VAL A 124 12.84 -7.92 1.79
C VAL A 124 14.14 -8.71 1.59
N GLY A 125 15.26 -8.06 1.89
CA GLY A 125 16.59 -8.68 1.88
C GLY A 125 17.59 -7.86 2.70
N ALA A 126 18.88 -8.20 2.60
CA ALA A 126 19.93 -7.52 3.36
C ALA A 126 20.01 -6.00 3.10
N ARG A 127 19.55 -5.54 1.93
CA ARG A 127 19.47 -4.11 1.56
C ARG A 127 18.16 -3.42 1.98
N GLY A 128 17.32 -4.09 2.78
CA GLY A 128 16.04 -3.58 3.25
C GLY A 128 14.86 -3.94 2.34
N ILE A 129 13.95 -2.99 2.17
CA ILE A 129 12.68 -3.15 1.45
C ILE A 129 12.90 -2.87 -0.03
N ARG A 130 12.38 -3.73 -0.90
CA ARG A 130 12.31 -3.51 -2.35
C ARG A 130 10.87 -3.65 -2.82
N PHE A 131 10.24 -2.53 -3.11
CA PHE A 131 8.89 -2.50 -3.70
C PHE A 131 8.90 -3.02 -5.15
N ALA A 132 7.74 -3.48 -5.59
CA ALA A 132 7.51 -3.80 -6.98
C ALA A 132 7.67 -2.54 -7.83
N GLN A 133 8.45 -2.67 -8.91
CA GLN A 133 8.71 -1.60 -9.86
C GLN A 133 8.74 -2.18 -11.26
N PRO A 134 7.60 -2.21 -11.98
CA PRO A 134 7.58 -2.58 -13.39
C PRO A 134 8.33 -1.57 -14.25
N GLU A 135 8.88 -2.04 -15.37
CA GLU A 135 9.53 -1.18 -16.36
C GLU A 135 8.59 -0.08 -16.89
N GLY A 136 9.15 1.08 -17.24
CA GLY A 136 8.39 2.22 -17.76
C GLY A 136 7.57 2.99 -16.71
N ARG A 137 7.70 2.66 -15.41
CA ARG A 137 7.08 3.40 -14.31
C ARG A 137 8.10 4.32 -13.64
N ASP A 138 7.61 5.41 -13.07
CA ASP A 138 8.43 6.37 -12.34
C ASP A 138 9.16 5.68 -11.17
N PRO A 139 10.50 5.63 -11.17
CA PRO A 139 11.26 5.00 -10.09
C PRO A 139 11.13 5.75 -8.75
N ALA A 140 10.67 7.00 -8.74
CA ALA A 140 10.42 7.75 -7.52
C ALA A 140 9.12 7.32 -6.82
N GLN A 141 8.23 6.61 -7.50
CA GLN A 141 6.94 6.17 -6.97
C GLN A 141 6.81 4.65 -7.03
N PRO A 142 6.79 3.96 -5.86
CA PRO A 142 6.53 2.53 -5.82
C PRO A 142 5.21 2.17 -6.53
N PHE A 143 5.20 1.06 -7.25
CA PHE A 143 3.97 0.60 -7.89
C PHE A 143 2.90 0.26 -6.84
N ALA A 144 1.73 0.88 -6.98
CA ALA A 144 0.56 0.67 -6.13
C ALA A 144 -0.60 0.06 -6.93
N MET A 145 -1.34 -0.82 -6.28
CA MET A 145 -2.57 -1.43 -6.78
C MET A 145 -3.75 -0.82 -6.02
N ALA A 146 -4.60 -0.08 -6.72
CA ALA A 146 -5.75 0.55 -6.11
C ALA A 146 -6.90 -0.45 -5.91
N ASN A 147 -7.54 -0.37 -4.75
CA ASN A 147 -8.84 -0.93 -4.45
C ASN A 147 -9.75 0.22 -3.99
N ALA A 148 -10.27 0.95 -4.97
CA ALA A 148 -10.99 2.21 -4.79
C ALA A 148 -11.85 2.48 -6.02
N LEU A 149 -13.05 3.04 -5.81
CA LEU A 149 -13.97 3.38 -6.91
C LEU A 149 -14.15 2.18 -7.86
N LYS A 150 -14.02 2.41 -9.17
CA LYS A 150 -14.07 1.39 -10.23
C LYS A 150 -12.70 0.77 -10.48
N SER A 151 -11.90 0.54 -9.44
CA SER A 151 -10.61 -0.14 -9.51
C SER A 151 -10.50 -1.20 -8.42
N GLY A 152 -9.98 -2.36 -8.79
CA GLY A 152 -9.73 -3.45 -7.86
C GLY A 152 -8.57 -4.33 -8.32
N TRP A 153 -8.09 -5.17 -7.40
CA TRP A 153 -7.05 -6.14 -7.70
C TRP A 153 -7.31 -7.48 -7.00
N LYS A 154 -6.66 -8.52 -7.49
CA LYS A 154 -6.72 -9.87 -6.93
C LYS A 154 -5.37 -10.59 -7.09
N GLU A 155 -4.97 -11.35 -6.08
CA GLU A 155 -3.81 -12.25 -6.19
C GLU A 155 -4.15 -13.45 -7.11
N ALA A 156 -3.21 -13.79 -7.99
CA ALA A 156 -3.25 -14.94 -8.89
C ALA A 156 -1.95 -15.77 -8.74
N PRO A 157 -1.91 -17.03 -9.21
CA PRO A 157 -0.76 -17.93 -8.96
C PRO A 157 0.61 -17.39 -9.36
N ASN A 158 0.69 -16.49 -10.35
CA ASN A 158 1.93 -15.94 -10.89
C ASN A 158 2.02 -14.40 -10.80
N GLY A 159 1.21 -13.77 -9.96
CA GLY A 159 1.20 -12.32 -9.84
C GLY A 159 -0.10 -11.74 -9.32
N PHE A 160 -0.42 -10.53 -9.79
CA PHE A 160 -1.65 -9.82 -9.46
C PHE A 160 -2.41 -9.46 -10.72
N LEU A 161 -3.74 -9.57 -10.63
CA LEU A 161 -4.68 -9.08 -11.63
C LEU A 161 -5.21 -7.73 -11.15
N LEU A 162 -5.23 -6.73 -12.02
CA LEU A 162 -5.75 -5.40 -11.71
C LEU A 162 -6.76 -4.99 -12.78
N ALA A 163 -7.96 -4.64 -12.35
CA ALA A 163 -9.02 -4.12 -13.20
C ALA A 163 -9.30 -2.67 -12.82
N SER A 164 -9.50 -1.81 -13.80
CA SER A 164 -9.94 -0.43 -13.58
C SER A 164 -10.83 0.08 -14.70
N CYS A 165 -11.80 0.90 -14.38
CA CYS A 165 -12.65 1.62 -15.33
C CYS A 165 -12.56 3.12 -15.06
N ALA A 166 -12.26 3.90 -16.10
CA ALA A 166 -12.14 5.35 -16.01
C ALA A 166 -12.73 6.01 -17.27
N PRO A 167 -13.12 7.30 -17.21
CA PRO A 167 -13.51 8.05 -18.39
C PRO A 167 -12.45 7.98 -19.50
N ASP A 168 -12.87 7.75 -20.74
CA ASP A 168 -11.99 7.72 -21.91
C ASP A 168 -11.80 9.15 -22.44
N PHE A 169 -11.00 9.95 -21.75
CA PHE A 169 -10.76 11.33 -22.13
C PHE A 169 -10.11 11.43 -23.52
N PRO A 170 -10.70 12.17 -24.46
CA PRO A 170 -10.09 12.37 -25.76
C PRO A 170 -8.82 13.22 -25.62
N ALA A 171 -7.84 13.02 -26.51
CA ALA A 171 -6.61 13.81 -26.52
C ALA A 171 -6.84 15.31 -26.80
N LYS A 172 -7.97 15.65 -27.43
CA LYS A 172 -8.44 17.01 -27.69
C LYS A 172 -9.97 17.04 -27.62
N GLY A 173 -10.53 18.15 -27.13
CA GLY A 173 -11.97 18.33 -26.97
C GLY A 173 -12.49 17.91 -25.60
N GLU A 174 -13.81 18.01 -25.41
CA GLU A 174 -14.48 17.62 -24.18
C GLU A 174 -14.85 16.12 -24.18
N TRP A 175 -14.87 15.52 -23.01
CA TRP A 175 -15.39 14.17 -22.83
C TRP A 175 -16.91 14.17 -22.97
N ASP A 176 -17.47 13.16 -23.61
CA ASP A 176 -18.90 13.05 -23.94
C ASP A 176 -19.80 12.69 -22.75
N GLY A 177 -19.23 12.43 -21.58
CA GLY A 177 -19.97 12.04 -20.38
C GLY A 177 -20.30 10.55 -20.29
N GLU A 178 -20.04 9.77 -21.35
CA GLU A 178 -20.57 8.42 -21.52
C GLU A 178 -19.50 7.39 -21.88
N THR A 179 -18.40 7.79 -22.53
CA THR A 179 -17.38 6.85 -22.99
C THR A 179 -16.41 6.52 -21.87
N PHE A 180 -16.38 5.24 -21.48
CA PHE A 180 -15.43 4.71 -20.51
C PHE A 180 -14.45 3.72 -21.16
N ARG A 181 -13.31 3.56 -20.50
CA ARG A 181 -12.28 2.59 -20.83
C ARG A 181 -12.07 1.64 -19.66
N VAL A 182 -12.18 0.35 -19.94
CA VAL A 182 -11.81 -0.71 -18.98
C VAL A 182 -10.39 -1.16 -19.30
N SER A 183 -9.56 -1.25 -18.27
CA SER A 183 -8.18 -1.70 -18.35
C SER A 183 -7.99 -2.97 -17.51
N TYR A 184 -7.50 -4.02 -18.15
CA TYR A 184 -7.11 -5.28 -17.53
C TYR A 184 -5.59 -5.37 -17.54
N ARG A 185 -4.99 -5.43 -16.35
CA ARG A 185 -3.54 -5.47 -16.18
C ARG A 185 -3.12 -6.70 -15.40
N ARG A 186 -2.00 -7.28 -15.77
CA ARG A 186 -1.35 -8.36 -15.02
C ARG A 186 0.04 -7.90 -14.61
N LEU A 187 0.28 -7.86 -13.30
CA LEU A 187 1.59 -7.65 -12.71
C LEU A 187 2.19 -9.02 -12.37
N LYS A 188 3.25 -9.43 -13.06
CA LYS A 188 3.95 -10.71 -12.84
C LYS A 188 5.31 -10.48 -12.22
N LEU A 189 5.71 -11.42 -11.36
CA LEU A 189 7.10 -11.54 -10.93
C LEU A 189 7.75 -12.69 -11.69
N GLN A 190 8.72 -12.38 -12.54
CA GLN A 190 9.43 -13.34 -13.38
C GLN A 190 10.92 -13.06 -13.29
N ASP A 191 11.72 -14.07 -12.92
CA ASP A 191 13.19 -13.98 -12.84
C ASP A 191 13.68 -12.79 -11.99
N GLY A 192 12.98 -12.51 -10.87
CA GLY A 192 13.30 -11.39 -9.96
C GLY A 192 12.86 -10.01 -10.45
N GLN A 193 12.23 -9.93 -11.62
CA GLN A 193 11.75 -8.70 -12.25
C GLN A 193 10.22 -8.62 -12.26
N TRP A 194 9.70 -7.44 -11.96
CA TRP A 194 8.28 -7.15 -12.08
C TRP A 194 7.94 -6.74 -13.50
N ARG A 195 6.97 -7.39 -14.13
CA ARG A 195 6.50 -7.10 -15.48
C ARG A 195 5.02 -6.77 -15.44
N LEU A 196 4.65 -5.64 -16.03
CA LEU A 196 3.26 -5.21 -16.16
C LEU A 196 2.83 -5.35 -17.61
N THR A 197 1.82 -6.16 -17.86
CA THR A 197 1.16 -6.26 -19.17
C THR A 197 -0.24 -5.70 -19.06
N GLU A 198 -0.69 -5.01 -20.10
CA GLU A 198 -2.00 -4.33 -20.13
C GLU A 198 -2.76 -4.63 -21.42
N ARG A 199 -4.07 -4.77 -21.28
CA ARG A 199 -5.06 -4.67 -22.35
C ARG A 199 -6.09 -3.66 -21.90
N SER A 200 -6.53 -2.79 -22.80
CA SER A 200 -7.69 -1.94 -22.56
C SER A 200 -8.69 -2.01 -23.70
N GLU A 201 -9.95 -1.78 -23.39
CA GLU A 201 -11.03 -1.71 -24.35
C GLU A 201 -12.07 -0.69 -23.92
N ARG A 202 -12.82 -0.16 -24.89
CA ARG A 202 -13.98 0.66 -24.58
C ARG A 202 -15.04 -0.20 -23.93
N GLY A 203 -15.65 0.34 -22.88
CA GLY A 203 -16.66 -0.37 -22.13
C GLY A 203 -16.80 0.21 -20.75
N PHE A 204 -17.69 -0.42 -19.99
CA PHE A 204 -18.04 0.01 -18.66
C PHE A 204 -17.96 -1.17 -17.71
N TRP A 205 -17.34 -0.98 -16.56
CA TRP A 205 -17.27 -1.97 -15.50
C TRP A 205 -17.58 -1.31 -14.16
N GLU A 206 -18.49 -1.93 -13.40
CA GLU A 206 -18.77 -1.57 -12.02
C GLU A 206 -18.05 -2.52 -11.05
N ASN A 207 -17.36 -1.95 -10.07
CA ASN A 207 -16.63 -2.70 -9.04
C ASN A 207 -17.54 -3.22 -7.92
N GLU A 208 -18.86 -3.02 -8.04
CA GLU A 208 -19.87 -3.59 -7.14
C GLU A 208 -20.23 -5.05 -7.50
N GLY A 209 -19.78 -5.52 -8.67
CA GLY A 209 -19.97 -6.90 -9.13
C GLY A 209 -18.80 -7.84 -8.80
N ALA A 210 -18.85 -9.05 -9.36
CA ALA A 210 -17.74 -9.99 -9.25
C ALA A 210 -16.48 -9.44 -9.96
N PHE A 211 -15.31 -9.68 -9.37
CA PHE A 211 -14.04 -9.35 -10.02
C PHE A 211 -13.95 -10.01 -11.41
N PRO A 212 -13.45 -9.31 -12.45
CA PRO A 212 -13.44 -9.83 -13.81
C PRO A 212 -12.76 -11.19 -13.93
N ALA A 213 -13.25 -12.04 -14.83
CA ALA A 213 -12.68 -13.35 -15.08
C ALA A 213 -11.23 -13.25 -15.59
N GLU A 214 -10.36 -14.14 -15.11
CA GLU A 214 -8.91 -14.11 -15.41
C GLU A 214 -8.59 -14.14 -16.92
N ARG A 215 -9.45 -14.75 -17.74
CA ARG A 215 -9.31 -14.80 -19.22
C ARG A 215 -9.32 -13.43 -19.92
N LEU A 216 -9.82 -12.39 -19.25
CA LEU A 216 -9.84 -11.02 -19.78
C LEU A 216 -8.48 -10.33 -19.65
N PHE A 217 -7.63 -10.83 -18.75
CA PHE A 217 -6.32 -10.25 -18.47
C PHE A 217 -5.29 -10.75 -19.47
N PRO A 218 -4.32 -9.90 -19.87
CA PRO A 218 -3.20 -10.34 -20.69
C PRO A 218 -2.43 -11.47 -20.00
N LYS A 219 -1.86 -12.36 -20.81
CA LYS A 219 -1.10 -13.52 -20.34
C LYS A 219 0.26 -13.12 -19.82
#